data_AF-A0A6S7HV47-F1
#
_entry.id   AF-A0A6S7HV47-F1
#
_cell.length_a   1.000
_cell.length_b   1.000
_cell.length_c   1.000
_cell.angle_alpha   90.00
_cell.angle_beta   90.00
_cell.angle_gamma   90.00
#
_symmetry.space_group_name_H-M   'P 1'
#
loop_
_entity.id
_entity.type
_entity.pdbx_description
1 polymer ?
#
loop_
_entity_poly.entity_id
_entity_poly.type
_entity_poly.pdbx_seq_one_letter_code
_entity_poly.pdbx_strand_id
1 'polypeptide(L)'
;MGRAGIHVEHATGDADYKICQRACACALGSPVAVVAEDSDVFQLLVHHTDPAASDVYMVAAKRTVCASTIKRRVDVKLSESLLFLHDVSGCDTTSRPHGIGKVGDLKKYAALAESAATFMASESSKVALETAGERALLIMYGSQVDDLKTARPQRFQTKVATAAGYVPPEKLPPTLDAARFHSHKCLSP
;
A
#
# COMPACT_ATOMS: atom_id res chain seq x y z
N MET A 1 -11.20 33.57 -16.17
CA MET A 1 -12.00 33.08 -17.32
C MET A 1 -11.30 31.85 -17.90
N GLY A 2 -11.84 30.64 -17.68
CA GLY A 2 -11.28 29.39 -18.21
C GLY A 2 -11.61 29.22 -19.69
N ARG A 3 -10.61 28.99 -20.53
CA ARG A 3 -10.69 29.12 -21.99
C ARG A 3 -11.12 27.86 -22.77
N ALA A 4 -11.74 26.86 -22.14
CA ALA A 4 -12.15 25.62 -22.85
C ALA A 4 -13.29 24.80 -22.21
N GLY A 5 -14.13 25.38 -21.33
CA GLY A 5 -15.15 24.59 -20.61
C GLY A 5 -14.58 23.60 -19.58
N ILE A 6 -13.29 23.76 -19.24
CA ILE A 6 -12.59 22.95 -18.24
C ILE A 6 -12.88 23.52 -16.86
N HIS A 7 -13.45 22.68 -15.99
CA HIS A 7 -13.59 22.98 -14.57
C HIS A 7 -12.29 22.64 -13.84
N VAL A 8 -11.80 23.56 -13.02
CA VAL A 8 -10.56 23.38 -12.25
C VAL A 8 -10.91 23.34 -10.78
N GLU A 9 -10.41 22.33 -10.09
CA GLU A 9 -10.60 22.16 -8.65
C GLU A 9 -9.25 22.07 -7.96
N HIS A 10 -9.12 22.73 -6.82
CA HIS A 10 -7.98 22.58 -5.93
C HIS A 10 -8.32 21.58 -4.82
N ALA A 11 -7.40 20.67 -4.53
CA ALA A 11 -7.51 19.81 -3.36
C ALA A 11 -7.06 20.57 -2.11
N THR A 12 -7.79 20.41 -1.01
CA THR A 12 -7.40 20.96 0.30
C THR A 12 -6.39 20.08 1.03
N GLY A 13 -6.31 18.80 0.65
CA GLY A 13 -5.34 17.83 1.14
C GLY A 13 -4.73 17.07 -0.04
N ASP A 14 -4.81 15.74 -0.01
CA ASP A 14 -4.28 14.91 -1.08
C ASP A 14 -5.05 15.06 -2.41
N ALA A 15 -4.31 15.32 -3.48
CA ALA A 15 -4.90 15.52 -4.80
C ALA A 15 -5.34 14.20 -5.43
N ASP A 16 -4.60 13.13 -5.20
CA ASP A 16 -4.85 11.81 -5.78
C ASP A 16 -6.18 11.24 -5.28
N TYR A 17 -6.44 11.39 -3.98
CA TYR A 17 -7.71 11.03 -3.37
C TYR A 17 -8.87 11.85 -3.93
N LYS A 18 -8.71 13.17 -4.11
CA LYS A 18 -9.75 14.02 -4.71
C LYS A 18 -10.05 13.62 -6.16
N ILE A 19 -9.01 13.29 -6.94
CA ILE A 19 -9.15 12.78 -8.31
C ILE A 19 -9.93 11.46 -8.30
N CYS A 20 -9.58 10.54 -7.42
CA CYS A 20 -10.26 9.25 -7.27
C CYS A 20 -11.74 9.43 -6.90
N GLN A 21 -12.05 10.26 -5.90
CA GLN A 21 -13.43 10.55 -5.51
C GLN A 21 -14.24 11.14 -6.67
N ARG A 22 -13.66 12.08 -7.41
CA ARG A 22 -14.32 12.69 -8.57
C ARG A 22 -14.58 11.66 -9.65
N ALA A 23 -13.62 10.78 -9.93
CA ALA A 23 -13.77 9.71 -10.90
C ALA A 23 -14.89 8.74 -10.52
N CYS A 24 -14.94 8.29 -9.26
CA CYS A 24 -15.99 7.41 -8.77
C CYS A 24 -17.38 8.07 -8.85
N ALA A 25 -17.50 9.36 -8.48
CA ALA A 25 -18.76 10.08 -8.57
C ALA A 25 -19.26 10.21 -10.03
N CYS A 26 -18.37 10.48 -10.97
CA CYS A 26 -18.71 10.55 -12.40
C CYS A 26 -19.07 9.17 -12.98
N ALA A 27 -18.45 8.09 -12.48
CA ALA A 27 -18.68 6.73 -12.94
C ALA A 27 -20.10 6.22 -12.68
N LEU A 28 -20.86 6.87 -11.80
CA LEU A 28 -22.27 6.58 -11.56
C LEU A 28 -23.14 6.85 -12.81
N GLY A 29 -22.73 7.75 -13.70
CA GLY A 29 -23.50 8.12 -14.89
C GLY A 29 -22.91 7.63 -16.22
N SER A 30 -21.58 7.55 -16.32
CA SER A 30 -20.90 7.20 -17.56
C SER A 30 -19.48 6.69 -17.31
N PRO A 31 -18.87 5.95 -18.25
CA PRO A 31 -17.46 5.60 -18.16
C PRO A 31 -16.56 6.83 -18.00
N VAL A 32 -15.50 6.72 -17.20
CA VAL A 32 -14.60 7.83 -16.86
C VAL A 32 -13.17 7.52 -17.28
N ALA A 33 -12.49 8.50 -17.88
CA ALA A 33 -11.06 8.46 -18.11
C ALA A 33 -10.34 9.40 -17.14
N VAL A 34 -9.41 8.86 -16.36
CA VAL A 34 -8.52 9.59 -15.45
C VAL A 34 -7.13 9.63 -16.08
N VAL A 35 -6.65 10.82 -16.43
CA VAL A 35 -5.31 10.98 -16.99
C VAL A 35 -4.32 11.18 -15.83
N ALA A 36 -3.47 10.19 -15.58
CA ALA A 36 -2.48 10.21 -14.51
C ALA A 36 -1.31 9.26 -14.84
N GLU A 37 -0.10 9.61 -14.39
CA GLU A 37 1.07 8.72 -14.42
C GLU A 37 1.32 8.03 -13.06
N ASP A 38 0.75 8.60 -12.00
CA ASP A 38 1.04 8.19 -10.64
C ASP A 38 0.45 6.82 -10.29
N SER A 39 1.26 5.95 -9.67
CA SER A 39 0.79 4.66 -9.19
C SER A 39 -0.18 4.78 -8.03
N ASP A 40 -0.16 5.88 -7.30
CA ASP A 40 -0.92 6.06 -6.07
C ASP A 40 -2.38 6.33 -6.45
N VAL A 41 -2.61 7.16 -7.47
CA VAL A 41 -3.90 7.29 -8.17
C VAL A 41 -4.41 5.93 -8.66
N PHE A 42 -3.57 5.11 -9.29
CA PHE A 42 -3.99 3.79 -9.78
C PHE A 42 -4.53 2.91 -8.65
N GLN A 43 -3.82 2.87 -7.51
CA GLN A 43 -4.19 2.02 -6.38
C GLN A 43 -5.46 2.51 -5.69
N LEU A 44 -5.63 3.83 -5.56
CA LEU A 44 -6.87 4.43 -5.08
C LEU A 44 -8.05 4.10 -5.98
N LEU A 45 -7.89 4.21 -7.31
CA LEU A 45 -8.94 3.87 -8.26
C LEU A 45 -9.34 2.39 -8.16
N VAL A 46 -8.36 1.46 -8.11
CA VAL A 46 -8.67 0.04 -7.95
C VAL A 46 -9.37 -0.20 -6.60
N HIS A 47 -8.97 0.47 -5.53
CA HIS A 47 -9.58 0.27 -4.22
C HIS A 47 -11.04 0.80 -4.16
N HIS A 48 -11.28 2.03 -4.62
CA HIS A 48 -12.54 2.76 -4.42
C HIS A 48 -13.58 2.63 -5.54
N THR A 49 -13.21 2.12 -6.72
CA THR A 49 -14.19 1.92 -7.79
C THR A 49 -15.27 0.92 -7.35
N ASP A 50 -16.53 1.29 -7.59
CA ASP A 50 -17.67 0.39 -7.40
C ASP A 50 -17.73 -0.59 -8.59
N PRO A 51 -17.65 -1.92 -8.36
CA PRO A 51 -17.81 -2.93 -9.40
C PRO A 51 -19.11 -2.84 -10.22
N ALA A 52 -20.16 -2.24 -9.65
CA ALA A 52 -21.48 -2.10 -10.27
C ALA A 52 -21.65 -0.79 -11.05
N ALA A 53 -20.76 0.18 -10.89
CA ALA A 53 -20.77 1.45 -11.63
C ALA A 53 -20.16 1.29 -13.04
N SER A 54 -20.16 2.38 -13.81
CA SER A 54 -19.48 2.40 -15.11
C SER A 54 -17.97 2.23 -14.95
N ASP A 55 -17.32 1.75 -16.01
CA ASP A 55 -15.88 1.51 -15.97
C ASP A 55 -15.07 2.81 -15.82
N VAL A 56 -14.08 2.77 -14.94
CA VAL A 56 -13.07 3.82 -14.76
C VAL A 56 -11.75 3.35 -15.36
N TYR A 57 -11.22 4.17 -16.27
CA TYR A 57 -9.98 3.95 -16.98
C TYR A 57 -8.92 4.92 -16.49
N MET A 58 -7.76 4.42 -16.12
CA MET A 58 -6.57 5.24 -15.96
C MET A 58 -5.81 5.28 -17.29
N VAL A 59 -5.54 6.48 -17.78
CA VAL A 59 -4.81 6.75 -19.02
C VAL A 59 -3.47 7.36 -18.65
N ALA A 60 -2.40 6.61 -18.89
CA ALA A 60 -1.01 7.06 -18.80
C ALA A 60 -0.41 7.09 -20.22
N ALA A 61 0.72 7.78 -20.40
CA ALA A 61 1.37 8.03 -21.68
C ALA A 61 1.65 6.75 -22.48
N LYS A 62 1.91 5.64 -21.79
CA LYS A 62 2.26 4.34 -22.41
C LYS A 62 1.16 3.28 -22.32
N ARG A 63 0.10 3.51 -21.54
CA ARG A 63 -0.91 2.47 -21.27
C ARG A 63 -2.22 3.07 -20.79
N THR A 64 -3.31 2.42 -21.20
CA THR A 64 -4.63 2.62 -20.61
C THR A 64 -5.03 1.36 -19.86
N VAL A 65 -5.57 1.51 -18.65
CA VAL A 65 -5.91 0.40 -17.75
C VAL A 65 -7.30 0.62 -17.19
N CYS A 66 -8.17 -0.37 -17.28
CA CYS A 66 -9.49 -0.32 -16.62
C CYS A 66 -9.35 -0.75 -15.15
N ALA A 67 -9.41 0.22 -14.24
CA ALA A 67 -9.33 -0.01 -12.80
C ALA A 67 -10.52 -0.87 -12.32
N SER A 68 -11.73 -0.60 -12.83
CA SER A 68 -12.94 -1.37 -12.51
C SER A 68 -12.82 -2.85 -12.90
N THR A 69 -12.20 -3.15 -14.05
CA THR A 69 -11.96 -4.55 -14.45
C THR A 69 -10.97 -5.24 -13.51
N ILE A 70 -9.94 -4.53 -13.04
CA ILE A 70 -8.99 -5.07 -12.07
C ILE A 70 -9.69 -5.31 -10.73
N LYS A 71 -10.44 -4.34 -10.22
CA LYS A 71 -11.26 -4.47 -9.00
C LYS A 71 -12.17 -5.69 -9.04
N ARG A 72 -12.82 -5.97 -10.18
CA ARG A 72 -13.67 -7.16 -10.37
C ARG A 72 -12.90 -8.50 -10.41
N ARG A 73 -11.62 -8.47 -10.75
CA ARG A 73 -10.80 -9.69 -10.94
C ARG A 73 -9.89 -10.00 -9.77
N VAL A 74 -9.51 -8.99 -8.98
CA VAL A 74 -8.69 -9.21 -7.79
C VAL A 74 -9.53 -9.91 -6.71
N ASP A 75 -8.85 -10.74 -5.93
CA ASP A 75 -9.44 -11.34 -4.73
C ASP A 75 -9.96 -10.25 -3.78
N VAL A 76 -11.08 -10.51 -3.10
CA VAL A 76 -11.72 -9.54 -2.20
C VAL A 76 -10.78 -9.12 -1.08
N LYS A 77 -10.07 -10.07 -0.45
CA LYS A 77 -9.11 -9.76 0.62
C LYS A 77 -7.94 -8.96 0.10
N LEU A 78 -7.46 -9.27 -1.10
CA LEU A 78 -6.43 -8.45 -1.75
C LEU A 78 -6.93 -7.02 -1.93
N SER A 79 -8.15 -6.84 -2.47
CA SER A 79 -8.75 -5.53 -2.72
C SER A 79 -8.88 -4.68 -1.45
N GLU A 80 -9.34 -5.30 -0.36
CA GLU A 80 -9.47 -4.68 0.97
C GLU A 80 -8.11 -4.34 1.58
N SER A 81 -7.07 -5.13 1.26
CA SER A 81 -5.71 -4.92 1.77
C SER A 81 -4.87 -3.97 0.91
N LEU A 82 -5.34 -3.52 -0.25
CA LEU A 82 -4.50 -2.79 -1.22
C LEU A 82 -3.85 -1.54 -0.64
N LEU A 83 -4.60 -0.71 0.10
CA LEU A 83 -4.08 0.52 0.69
C LEU A 83 -3.07 0.22 1.80
N PHE A 84 -3.36 -0.76 2.66
CA PHE A 84 -2.38 -1.22 3.64
C PHE A 84 -1.08 -1.73 2.99
N LEU A 85 -1.20 -2.55 1.93
CA LEU A 85 -0.05 -3.09 1.20
C LEU A 85 0.74 -1.98 0.51
N HIS A 86 0.07 -0.95 0.01
CA HIS A 86 0.69 0.24 -0.56
C HIS A 86 1.62 0.92 0.44
N ASP A 87 1.08 1.21 1.62
CA ASP A 87 1.73 1.98 2.67
C ASP A 87 2.83 1.19 3.36
N VAL A 88 2.58 -0.06 3.73
CA VAL A 88 3.56 -0.89 4.43
C VAL A 88 4.75 -1.27 3.54
N SER A 89 4.54 -1.32 2.22
CA SER A 89 5.63 -1.54 1.26
C SER A 89 6.36 -0.25 0.85
N GLY A 90 5.90 0.91 1.33
CA GLY A 90 6.44 2.23 1.06
C GLY A 90 5.70 2.98 -0.06
N CYS A 91 5.32 4.22 0.22
CA CYS A 91 4.74 5.20 -0.71
C CYS A 91 5.41 6.57 -0.50
N ASP A 92 4.83 7.65 -1.05
CA ASP A 92 5.37 9.00 -0.89
C ASP A 92 5.44 9.45 0.59
N THR A 93 4.54 8.96 1.43
CA THR A 93 4.47 9.32 2.86
C THR A 93 5.08 8.28 3.80
N THR A 94 5.41 7.07 3.31
CA THR A 94 5.96 5.98 4.12
C THR A 94 7.28 5.46 3.59
N SER A 95 8.24 5.25 4.50
CA SER A 95 9.52 4.65 4.12
C SER A 95 9.33 3.21 3.63
N ARG A 96 10.03 2.82 2.57
CA ARG A 96 10.04 1.43 2.10
C ARG A 96 10.97 0.53 2.93
N PRO A 97 10.52 -0.65 3.39
CA PRO A 97 11.42 -1.66 3.97
C PRO A 97 12.47 -2.13 2.96
N HIS A 98 13.74 -2.10 3.35
CA HIS A 98 14.85 -2.37 2.43
C HIS A 98 14.81 -3.80 1.88
N GLY A 99 15.04 -3.95 0.57
CA GLY A 99 15.06 -5.25 -0.10
C GLY A 99 13.68 -5.90 -0.30
N ILE A 100 12.61 -5.23 0.11
CA ILE A 100 11.22 -5.67 -0.06
C ILE A 100 10.57 -4.77 -1.10
N GLY A 101 9.79 -5.29 -2.03
CA GLY A 101 9.13 -4.47 -3.06
C GLY A 101 7.67 -4.85 -3.24
N LYS A 102 6.86 -3.90 -3.76
CA LYS A 102 5.40 -4.00 -3.83
C LYS A 102 4.89 -5.34 -4.41
N VAL A 103 5.51 -5.83 -5.49
CA VAL A 103 5.15 -7.14 -6.10
C VAL A 103 5.41 -8.33 -5.16
N GLY A 104 6.48 -8.28 -4.36
CA GLY A 104 6.80 -9.32 -3.39
C GLY A 104 5.79 -9.37 -2.24
N ASP A 105 5.26 -8.22 -1.83
CA ASP A 105 4.29 -8.11 -0.74
C ASP A 105 2.87 -8.40 -1.19
N LEU A 106 2.53 -8.03 -2.44
CA LEU A 106 1.28 -8.45 -3.08
C LEU A 106 1.12 -9.97 -3.06
N LYS A 107 2.20 -10.75 -3.17
CA LYS A 107 2.14 -12.22 -3.06
C LYS A 107 1.86 -12.73 -1.64
N LYS A 108 2.07 -11.89 -0.62
CA LYS A 108 1.88 -12.22 0.80
C LYS A 108 0.55 -11.67 1.36
N TYR A 109 -0.30 -11.08 0.53
CA TYR A 109 -1.53 -10.40 0.97
C TYR A 109 -2.40 -11.27 1.90
N ALA A 110 -2.52 -12.57 1.62
CA ALA A 110 -3.32 -13.48 2.43
C ALA A 110 -2.77 -13.64 3.86
N ALA A 111 -1.43 -13.71 4.00
CA ALA A 111 -0.78 -13.75 5.31
C ALA A 111 -0.85 -12.40 6.04
N LEU A 112 -0.91 -11.30 5.28
CA LEU A 112 -0.98 -9.94 5.77
C LEU A 112 -2.41 -9.48 6.09
N ALA A 113 -3.44 -10.28 5.81
CA ALA A 113 -4.84 -9.87 5.90
C ALA A 113 -5.27 -9.41 7.31
N GLU A 114 -4.78 -10.04 8.37
CA GLU A 114 -5.09 -9.62 9.75
C GLU A 114 -4.44 -8.29 10.11
N SER A 115 -3.18 -8.09 9.68
CA SER A 115 -2.52 -6.78 9.82
C SER A 115 -3.28 -5.73 9.03
N ALA A 116 -3.63 -6.02 7.78
CA ALA A 116 -4.41 -5.12 6.93
C ALA A 116 -5.75 -4.73 7.59
N ALA A 117 -6.51 -5.71 8.09
CA ALA A 117 -7.78 -5.44 8.78
C ALA A 117 -7.61 -4.53 10.00
N THR A 118 -6.51 -4.67 10.74
CA THR A 118 -6.19 -3.79 11.87
C THR A 118 -5.92 -2.35 11.40
N PHE A 119 -5.11 -2.18 10.35
CA PHE A 119 -4.83 -0.85 9.79
C PHE A 119 -6.04 -0.23 9.08
N MET A 120 -6.95 -1.03 8.54
CA MET A 120 -8.13 -0.52 7.83
C MET A 120 -9.32 -0.26 8.77
N ALA A 121 -9.22 -0.60 10.05
CA ALA A 121 -10.27 -0.32 11.03
C ALA A 121 -10.26 1.15 11.46
N SER A 122 -11.44 1.76 11.54
CA SER A 122 -11.62 3.18 11.86
C SER A 122 -11.10 3.60 13.24
N GLU A 123 -10.99 2.66 14.18
CA GLU A 123 -10.59 2.93 15.58
C GLU A 123 -9.59 1.90 16.11
N SER A 124 -8.46 1.75 15.41
CA SER A 124 -7.35 0.93 15.93
C SER A 124 -6.51 1.69 16.93
N SER A 125 -6.28 1.09 18.11
CA SER A 125 -5.38 1.66 19.10
C SER A 125 -3.94 1.72 18.57
N LYS A 126 -3.16 2.69 19.06
CA LYS A 126 -1.73 2.82 18.74
C LYS A 126 -0.97 1.52 18.95
N VAL A 127 -1.25 0.82 20.05
CA VAL A 127 -0.61 -0.46 20.39
C VAL A 127 -0.98 -1.55 19.38
N ALA A 128 -2.26 -1.61 18.97
CA ALA A 128 -2.70 -2.57 17.96
C ALA A 128 -2.00 -2.35 16.60
N LEU A 129 -1.82 -1.10 16.18
CA LEU A 129 -1.09 -0.76 14.96
C LEU A 129 0.40 -1.14 15.05
N GLU A 130 1.03 -0.92 16.20
CA GLU A 130 2.42 -1.34 16.44
C GLU A 130 2.55 -2.87 16.34
N THR A 131 1.68 -3.62 17.00
CA THR A 131 1.68 -5.09 16.95
C THR A 131 1.39 -5.62 15.55
N ALA A 132 0.38 -5.08 14.87
CA ALA A 132 0.02 -5.47 13.52
C ALA A 132 1.14 -5.17 12.51
N GLY A 133 1.81 -4.02 12.65
CA GLY A 133 2.91 -3.63 11.77
C GLY A 133 4.18 -4.43 12.04
N GLU A 134 4.50 -4.75 13.29
CA GLU A 134 5.58 -5.69 13.63
C GLU A 134 5.34 -7.05 12.98
N ARG A 135 4.12 -7.61 13.13
CA ARG A 135 3.72 -8.86 12.48
C ARG A 135 3.84 -8.78 10.95
N ALA A 136 3.39 -7.69 10.35
CA ALA A 136 3.49 -7.49 8.91
C ALA A 136 4.95 -7.51 8.43
N LEU A 137 5.83 -6.80 9.13
CA LEU A 137 7.26 -6.79 8.80
C LEU A 137 7.89 -8.17 8.96
N LEU A 138 7.56 -8.93 10.01
CA LEU A 138 8.03 -10.31 10.16
C LEU A 138 7.65 -11.19 8.96
N ILE A 139 6.39 -11.11 8.51
CA ILE A 139 5.90 -11.80 7.31
C ILE A 139 6.65 -11.33 6.06
N MET A 140 6.83 -10.02 5.91
CA MET A 140 7.50 -9.43 4.74
C MET A 140 8.96 -9.87 4.66
N TYR A 141 9.67 -9.99 5.79
CA TYR A 141 11.05 -10.51 5.86
C TYR A 141 11.15 -12.04 5.85
N GLY A 142 10.02 -12.76 5.85
CA GLY A 142 9.97 -14.23 5.87
C GLY A 142 10.47 -14.84 7.17
N SER A 143 10.32 -14.10 8.28
CA SER A 143 10.67 -14.57 9.62
C SER A 143 9.74 -15.70 10.05
N GLN A 144 10.29 -16.65 10.83
CA GLN A 144 9.52 -17.75 11.46
C GLN A 144 9.35 -17.54 12.98
N VAL A 145 9.93 -16.46 13.51
CA VAL A 145 9.75 -16.06 14.92
C VAL A 145 8.75 -14.93 15.02
N ASP A 146 8.19 -14.76 16.22
CA ASP A 146 7.02 -13.92 16.48
C ASP A 146 7.33 -12.46 16.82
N ASP A 147 8.61 -12.09 16.95
CA ASP A 147 9.02 -10.72 17.32
C ASP A 147 10.32 -10.26 16.62
N LEU A 148 10.43 -8.96 16.34
CA LEU A 148 11.59 -8.37 15.65
C LEU A 148 12.85 -8.35 16.51
N LYS A 149 12.71 -8.29 17.83
CA LYS A 149 13.83 -8.30 18.77
C LYS A 149 14.59 -9.62 18.70
N THR A 150 13.92 -10.73 18.39
CA THR A 150 14.47 -12.06 18.14
C THR A 150 14.85 -12.24 16.66
N ALA A 151 13.98 -11.82 15.74
CA ALA A 151 14.19 -12.03 14.30
C ALA A 151 15.47 -11.33 13.78
N ARG A 152 15.72 -10.09 14.23
CA ARG A 152 16.86 -9.28 13.77
C ARG A 152 18.21 -9.92 14.15
N PRO A 153 18.51 -10.26 15.42
CA PRO A 153 19.78 -10.91 15.77
C PRO A 153 19.90 -12.31 15.17
N GLN A 154 18.82 -13.09 15.09
CA GLN A 154 18.85 -14.40 14.43
C GLN A 154 19.25 -14.27 12.95
N ARG A 155 18.63 -13.35 12.22
CA ARG A 155 18.98 -13.08 10.81
C ARG A 155 20.42 -12.60 10.66
N PHE A 156 20.90 -11.79 11.60
CA PHE A 156 22.29 -11.33 11.62
C PHE A 156 23.26 -12.50 11.81
N GLN A 157 23.02 -13.36 12.82
CA GLN A 157 23.84 -14.54 13.07
C GLN A 157 23.91 -15.47 11.85
N THR A 158 22.77 -15.78 11.23
CA THR A 158 22.72 -16.58 10.00
C THR A 158 23.53 -15.94 8.87
N LYS A 159 23.41 -14.62 8.68
CA LYS A 159 24.17 -13.91 7.65
C LYS A 159 25.67 -13.88 7.95
N VAL A 160 26.09 -13.63 9.19
CA VAL A 160 27.50 -13.64 9.57
C VAL A 160 28.10 -15.03 9.37
N ALA A 161 27.38 -16.09 9.73
CA ALA A 161 27.84 -17.46 9.55
C ALA A 161 27.98 -17.89 8.08
N THR A 162 27.29 -17.21 7.15
CA THR A 162 27.23 -17.57 5.72
C THR A 162 27.88 -16.56 4.80
N ALA A 163 28.23 -15.37 5.29
CA ALA A 163 28.77 -14.30 4.47
C ALA A 163 30.27 -14.48 4.23
N ALA A 164 30.69 -14.28 2.97
CA ALA A 164 32.10 -14.17 2.60
C ALA A 164 32.69 -12.76 2.87
N GLY A 165 31.95 -11.87 3.54
CA GLY A 165 32.34 -10.47 3.72
C GLY A 165 31.36 -9.69 4.60
N TYR A 166 31.42 -8.36 4.51
CA TYR A 166 30.59 -7.46 5.33
C TYR A 166 29.09 -7.75 5.19
N VAL A 167 28.39 -7.78 6.33
CA VAL A 167 26.94 -7.95 6.40
C VAL A 167 26.29 -6.56 6.51
N PRO A 168 25.72 -6.03 5.42
CA PRO A 168 25.02 -4.73 5.45
C PRO A 168 23.80 -4.77 6.40
N PRO A 169 23.73 -3.89 7.41
CA PRO A 169 22.64 -3.83 8.39
C PRO A 169 21.25 -3.61 7.79
N GLU A 170 21.15 -2.96 6.64
CA GLU A 170 19.90 -2.70 5.92
C GLU A 170 19.26 -3.97 5.34
N LYS A 171 20.01 -5.08 5.21
CA LYS A 171 19.45 -6.39 4.81
C LYS A 171 18.87 -7.19 5.98
N LEU A 172 18.81 -6.61 7.17
CA LEU A 172 18.21 -7.20 8.37
C LEU A 172 16.79 -6.65 8.59
N PRO A 173 15.88 -7.41 9.20
CA PRO A 173 14.59 -6.88 9.66
C PRO A 173 14.78 -5.62 10.51
N PRO A 174 13.88 -4.61 10.44
CA PRO A 174 14.04 -3.37 11.18
C PRO A 174 14.13 -3.60 12.69
N THR A 175 14.70 -2.63 13.41
CA THR A 175 14.56 -2.58 14.87
C THR A 175 13.10 -2.34 15.25
N LEU A 176 12.71 -2.72 16.47
CA LEU A 176 11.36 -2.48 16.98
C LEU A 176 10.93 -1.01 16.87
N ASP A 177 11.80 -0.06 17.22
CA ASP A 177 11.44 1.36 17.15
C ASP A 177 11.22 1.84 15.72
N ALA A 178 12.10 1.45 14.78
CA ALA A 178 11.91 1.74 13.36
C ALA A 178 10.60 1.11 12.82
N ALA A 179 10.26 -0.10 13.25
CA ALA A 179 8.99 -0.74 12.90
C ALA A 179 7.79 0.07 13.42
N ARG A 180 7.81 0.49 14.68
CA ARG A 180 6.78 1.37 15.26
C ARG A 180 6.63 2.67 14.47
N PHE A 181 7.73 3.36 14.22
CA PHE A 181 7.71 4.60 13.45
C PHE A 181 7.12 4.42 12.05
N HIS A 182 7.47 3.32 11.39
CA HIS A 182 6.90 2.98 10.08
C HIS A 182 5.39 2.70 10.18
N SER A 183 4.94 1.92 11.16
CA SER A 183 3.52 1.67 11.42
C SER A 183 2.72 2.96 11.63
N HIS A 184 3.26 3.91 12.40
CA HIS A 184 2.59 5.20 12.67
C HIS A 184 2.49 6.12 11.45
N LYS A 185 3.22 5.81 10.38
CA LYS A 185 3.17 6.55 9.12
C LYS A 185 2.30 5.87 8.07
N CYS A 186 2.05 4.58 8.19
CA CYS A 186 1.07 3.88 7.36
C CYS A 186 -0.31 4.42 7.75
N LEU A 187 -0.98 5.10 6.83
CA LEU A 187 -2.27 5.72 7.09
C LEU A 187 -3.36 4.65 7.03
N SER A 188 -4.21 4.64 8.05
CA SER A 188 -5.56 4.10 7.91
C SER A 188 -6.39 5.18 7.18
N PRO A 189 -7.02 4.90 6.02
CA PRO A 189 -7.95 5.84 5.40
C PRO A 189 -9.14 6.19 6.31
#